data_AF-A0A2J8B6H1-F1
#
_entry.id   AF-A0A2J8B6H1-F1
#
_cell.length_a   1.000
_cell.length_b   1.000
_cell.length_c   1.000
_cell.angle_alpha   90.00
_cell.angle_beta   90.00
_cell.angle_gamma   90.00
#
_symmetry.space_group_name_H-M   'P 1'
#
loop_
_entity.id
_entity.type
_entity.pdbx_description
1 polymer ?
#
loop_
_entity_poly.entity_id
_entity_poly.type
_entity_poly.pdbx_seq_one_letter_code
_entity_poly.pdbx_strand_id
1 'polypeptide(L)' 'MSMLPNYILAFIFAVFLIYSYINIKVKKAKVSNGCLYGIGIVVAVLLLGMSIYGIIFNIPLGQVQMLIENSFK' A
#
# COMPACT_ATOMS: atom_id res chain seq x y z
N MET A 1 -11.70 6.53 -15.95
CA MET A 1 -10.45 6.08 -15.29
C MET A 1 -10.51 4.57 -15.14
N SER A 2 -9.44 3.85 -15.48
CA SER A 2 -9.41 2.39 -15.43
C SER A 2 -9.29 1.88 -13.98
N MET A 3 -9.89 0.71 -13.69
CA MET A 3 -9.73 -0.03 -12.43
C MET A 3 -8.41 -0.80 -12.36
N LEU A 4 -7.72 -0.96 -13.50
CA LEU A 4 -6.45 -1.67 -13.62
C LEU A 4 -5.38 -1.23 -12.59
N PRO A 5 -5.18 0.07 -12.31
CA PRO A 5 -4.20 0.51 -11.32
C PRO A 5 -4.46 -0.04 -9.92
N ASN A 6 -5.73 -0.17 -9.50
CA ASN A 6 -6.07 -0.70 -8.18
C ASN A 6 -5.59 -2.14 -8.03
N TYR A 7 -5.83 -2.98 -9.03
CA TYR A 7 -5.43 -4.39 -9.01
C TYR A 7 -3.91 -4.55 -9.03
N ILE A 8 -3.23 -3.80 -9.89
CA ILE A 8 -1.77 -3.84 -10.01
C ILE A 8 -1.12 -3.41 -8.70
N LEU A 9 -1.54 -2.29 -8.12
CA LEU A 9 -0.97 -1.76 -6.89
C LEU A 9 -1.31 -2.64 -5.69
N ALA A 10 -2.53 -3.17 -5.60
CA ALA A 10 -2.89 -4.12 -4.55
C ALA A 10 -1.98 -5.35 -4.58
N PHE A 11 -1.71 -5.91 -5.76
CA PHE A 11 -0.81 -7.06 -5.91
C PHE A 11 0.64 -6.71 -5.51
N ILE A 12 1.19 -5.61 -6.05
CA ILE A 12 2.56 -5.18 -5.77
C ILE A 12 2.77 -4.94 -4.27
N PHE A 13 1.88 -4.19 -3.62
CA PHE A 13 2.01 -3.88 -2.20
C PHE A 13 1.78 -5.10 -1.31
N ALA A 14 0.87 -6.01 -1.67
CA ALA A 14 0.71 -7.27 -0.94
C ALA A 14 2.00 -8.11 -0.98
N VAL A 15 2.59 -8.29 -2.17
CA VAL A 15 3.85 -9.03 -2.33
C VAL A 15 5.00 -8.35 -1.57
N PHE A 16 5.10 -7.02 -1.67
CA PHE A 16 6.12 -6.25 -0.95
C PHE A 16 5.99 -6.41 0.56
N LEU A 17 4.78 -6.31 1.13
CA LEU A 17 4.53 -6.45 2.56
C LEU A 17 4.83 -7.87 3.06
N ILE A 18 4.46 -8.90 2.28
CA ILE A 18 4.81 -10.29 2.59
C ILE A 18 6.33 -10.48 2.60
N TYR A 19 7.01 -10.01 1.56
CA TYR A 19 8.48 -10.08 1.46
C TYR A 19 9.16 -9.35 2.63
N SER A 20 8.63 -8.18 2.97
CA SER A 20 9.10 -7.35 4.08
C SER A 20 8.96 -8.07 5.42
N TYR A 21 7.79 -8.65 5.67
CA TYR A 21 7.51 -9.44 6.86
C TYR A 21 8.46 -10.62 7.00
N ILE A 22 8.67 -11.40 5.93
CA ILE A 22 9.59 -12.54 5.93
C ILE A 22 11.02 -12.09 6.27
N ASN A 23 11.52 -11.04 5.64
CA ASN A 23 12.92 -10.62 5.87
C ASN A 23 13.15 -10.05 7.26
N ILE A 24 12.21 -9.26 7.79
CA ILE A 24 12.37 -8.65 9.11
C ILE A 24 12.08 -9.66 10.22
N LYS A 25 10.94 -10.35 10.17
CA LYS A 25 10.47 -11.19 11.29
C LYS A 25 11.05 -12.59 11.25
N VAL A 26 11.12 -13.21 10.06
CA VAL A 26 11.59 -14.60 9.92
C VAL A 26 13.10 -14.64 9.81
N LYS A 27 13.68 -13.89 8.88
CA LYS A 27 15.13 -13.91 8.61
C LYS A 27 15.94 -12.99 9.53
N LYS A 28 15.28 -12.12 10.32
CA LYS A 28 15.93 -11.12 11.20
C LYS A 28 17.03 -10.33 10.47
N ALA A 29 16.79 -10.00 9.21
CA ALA A 29 17.76 -9.28 8.39
C ALA A 29 18.05 -7.90 9.00
N LYS A 30 19.33 -7.53 9.08
CA LYS A 30 19.71 -6.18 9.51
C LYS A 30 19.32 -5.19 8.43
N VAL A 31 18.28 -4.42 8.68
CA VAL A 31 17.89 -3.30 7.83
C VAL A 31 18.77 -2.10 8.18
N SER A 32 19.62 -1.67 7.24
CA SER A 32 20.57 -0.57 7.46
C SER A 32 19.88 0.74 7.89
N ASN A 33 18.72 1.07 7.29
CA ASN A 33 17.91 2.23 7.63
C ASN A 33 16.51 1.82 8.08
N GLY A 34 16.40 1.29 9.30
CA GLY A 34 15.13 0.80 9.86
C GLY A 34 14.01 1.84 9.88
N CYS A 35 14.32 3.12 10.09
CA CYS A 35 13.33 4.22 10.06
C CYS A 35 12.72 4.42 8.66
N LEU A 36 13.56 4.60 7.63
CA LEU A 36 13.10 4.74 6.24
C LEU A 36 12.32 3.52 5.77
N TYR A 37 12.77 2.33 6.19
CA TYR A 37 12.08 1.10 5.86
C TYR A 37 10.71 1.00 6.54
N GLY A 38 10.61 1.43 7.81
CA GLY A 38 9.35 1.54 8.53
C GLY A 38 8.37 2.50 7.84
N ILE A 39 8.84 3.67 7.39
CA ILE A 39 8.03 4.61 6.58
C ILE A 39 7.55 3.93 5.30
N GLY A 40 8.42 3.17 4.62
CA GLY A 40 8.05 2.40 3.43
C GLY A 40 6.93 1.38 3.69
N ILE A 41 6.95 0.69 4.83
CA ILE A 41 5.86 -0.21 5.25
C ILE A 41 4.56 0.58 5.44
N VAL A 42 4.60 1.70 6.16
CA VAL A 42 3.40 2.53 6.43
C VAL A 42 2.77 3.02 5.13
N VAL A 43 3.58 3.52 4.19
CA VAL A 43 3.12 3.97 2.88
C VAL A 43 2.52 2.80 2.08
N ALA A 44 3.16 1.62 2.09
CA ALA A 44 2.65 0.45 1.40
C ALA A 44 1.30 -0.03 1.95
N VAL A 45 1.10 0.00 3.28
CA VAL A 45 -0.18 -0.34 3.91
C VAL A 45 -1.27 0.65 3.52
N LEU A 46 -0.97 1.95 3.52
CA LEU A 46 -1.91 2.99 3.08
C LEU A 46 -2.34 2.79 1.62
N LEU A 47 -1.39 2.61 0.71
CA LEU A 47 -1.67 2.44 -0.72
C LEU A 47 -2.40 1.13 -1.01
N LEU A 48 -2.10 0.06 -0.26
CA LEU A 48 -2.86 -1.18 -0.33
C LEU A 48 -4.31 -0.98 0.14
N GLY A 49 -4.51 -0.27 1.25
CA GLY A 49 -5.84 0.05 1.77
C GLY A 49 -6.68 0.85 0.77
N MET A 50 -6.10 1.89 0.15
CA MET A 50 -6.76 2.66 -0.91
C MET A 50 -7.10 1.79 -2.12
N SER A 51 -6.19 0.91 -2.54
CA SER A 51 -6.39 0.02 -3.68
C SER A 51 -7.51 -0.98 -3.42
N ILE A 52 -7.53 -1.60 -2.23
CA ILE A 52 -8.58 -2.53 -1.80
C ILE A 52 -9.93 -1.80 -1.69
N TYR A 53 -9.96 -0.61 -1.08
CA TYR A 53 -11.17 0.20 -0.99
C TYR A 53 -11.72 0.49 -2.40
N GLY A 54 -10.85 0.92 -3.32
CA GLY A 54 -11.24 1.14 -4.71
C GLY A 54 -11.81 -0.11 -5.37
N ILE A 55 -11.21 -1.29 -5.15
CA ILE A 55 -11.72 -2.58 -5.68
C ILE A 55 -13.11 -2.90 -5.11
N ILE A 56 -13.30 -2.79 -3.78
CA ILE A 56 -14.56 -3.12 -3.10
C ILE A 56 -15.70 -2.22 -3.58
N PHE A 57 -15.45 -0.92 -3.70
CA PHE A 57 -16.46 0.08 -4.08
C PHE A 57 -16.51 0.36 -5.59
N ASN A 58 -15.75 -0.40 -6.40
CA ASN A 58 -15.64 -0.24 -7.85
C ASN A 58 -15.33 1.20 -8.30
N ILE A 59 -14.43 1.87 -7.57
CA ILE A 59 -13.95 3.23 -7.88
C ILE A 59 -12.46 3.22 -8.18
N PRO A 60 -12.00 3.97 -9.19
CA PRO A 60 -10.59 4.05 -9.54
C PRO A 60 -9.78 4.74 -8.44
N LEU A 61 -8.51 4.36 -8.28
CA LEU A 61 -7.64 4.83 -7.20
C LEU A 61 -7.57 6.36 -7.08
N GLY A 62 -7.54 7.07 -8.22
CA GLY A 62 -7.54 8.53 -8.21
C GLY A 62 -8.79 9.14 -7.57
N GLN A 63 -9.96 8.48 -7.67
CA GLN A 63 -11.17 8.90 -6.97
C GLN A 63 -11.11 8.58 -5.47
N VAL A 64 -10.53 7.44 -5.09
CA VAL A 64 -10.25 7.14 -3.68
C VAL A 64 -9.37 8.21 -3.06
N GLN A 65 -8.32 8.62 -3.78
CA GLN A 65 -7.43 9.70 -3.34
C GLN A 65 -8.19 11.02 -3.16
N MET A 66 -8.98 11.44 -4.15
CA MET A 66 -9.79 12.67 -4.03
C MET A 66 -10.78 12.61 -2.85
N LEU A 67 -11.39 11.46 -2.60
CA LEU A 67 -12.30 11.27 -1.46
C LEU A 67 -11.58 11.53 -0.13
N ILE A 68 -10.39 10.96 0.03
CA ILE A 68 -9.55 11.13 1.21
C ILE A 68 -9.15 12.60 1.36
N GLU A 69 -8.60 13.22 0.31
CA GLU A 69 -8.16 14.62 0.33
C GLU A 69 -9.30 15.59 0.68
N ASN A 70 -10.49 15.34 0.17
CA ASN A 70 -11.67 16.15 0.48
C ASN A 70 -12.19 15.95 1.90
N SER A 71 -11.83 14.86 2.58
CA SER A 71 -12.23 14.60 3.97
C SER A 71 -11.41 15.40 4.98
N PHE A 72 -10.31 16.01 4.54
CA PHE A 72 -9.40 16.82 5.37
C PHE A 72 -9.51 18.33 5.11
N LYS A 73 -10.43 18.76 4.23
CA LYS A 73 -10.81 20.16 4.05
C LYS A 73 -11.92 20.55 5.02
#